data_AF-A0A124S3J0-F1
#
_entry.id   AF-A0A124S3J0-F1
#
_cell.length_a   1.000
_cell.length_b   1.000
_cell.length_c   1.000
_cell.angle_alpha   90.00
_cell.angle_beta   90.00
_cell.angle_gamma   90.00
#
_symmetry.space_group_name_H-M   'P 1'
#
loop_
_entity.id
_entity.type
_entity.pdbx_description
1 polymer ?
#
loop_
_entity_poly.entity_id
_entity_poly.type
_entity_poly.pdbx_seq_one_letter_code
_entity_poly.pdbx_strand_id
1 'polypeptide(L)'
;MTRSQFFINISCLFWQYDAFDIGFITTDDFTNADILEATYPAVAKRLHGDWIKDPAIPIVTGFLGKGWRTCAVTTLGRGGSDLTATTIGKALGLREIQVWKDVDGVLTCDPNIYSGAEPVPYLTFDEAAELAYFGAQVLHPQSMRPAREGDIPVRVKNSYNPNAPGTLITKSRDMSKAVLTSIVLKRNVTMLDIVSTRMLGQFGFLAKVFSIFEDLGISVDVVATSEVSISLTLDPSKLWNRELIQQASELDHVVEELEKIAKVNLLQHRSIISLIGNVQRSSLVLEKAFRVLRMNSVNVQMISQGASKVNISLIVNDSEAERCVKALHSAFFEEDDISDMDRGH
;
A
#
# COMPACT_ATOMS: atom_id res chain seq x y z
N MET A 1 2.52 5.99 33.36
CA MET A 1 1.78 7.22 32.98
C MET A 1 1.00 6.91 31.72
N THR A 2 -0.33 6.91 31.80
CA THR A 2 -1.17 6.93 30.59
C THR A 2 -0.88 8.23 29.83
N ARG A 3 -0.88 8.22 28.48
CA ARG A 3 -0.53 9.39 27.65
C ARG A 3 -1.34 10.65 28.00
N SER A 4 -2.53 10.51 28.58
CA SER A 4 -3.34 11.62 29.10
C SER A 4 -2.70 12.34 30.29
N GLN A 5 -1.95 11.69 31.18
CA GLN A 5 -1.28 12.37 32.30
C GLN A 5 -0.12 13.28 31.86
N PHE A 6 0.45 13.07 30.68
CA PHE A 6 1.61 13.84 30.20
C PHE A 6 1.25 15.28 29.82
N PHE A 7 0.08 15.50 29.21
CA PHE A 7 -0.34 16.83 28.74
C PHE A 7 -0.75 17.79 29.85
N ILE A 8 -1.12 17.28 31.03
CA ILE A 8 -1.45 18.11 32.21
C ILE A 8 -0.26 18.98 32.62
N ASN A 9 0.98 18.54 32.34
CA ASN A 9 2.19 19.29 32.67
C ASN A 9 2.53 20.45 31.70
N ILE A 10 1.83 20.59 30.56
CA ILE A 10 2.19 21.56 29.49
C ILE A 10 1.17 22.72 29.38
N SER A 11 0.29 22.91 30.38
CA SER A 11 -0.72 23.99 30.37
C SER A 11 -1.65 23.97 29.15
N CYS A 12 -1.84 22.80 28.53
CA CYS A 12 -2.75 22.62 27.42
C CYS A 12 -4.01 21.89 27.89
N LEU A 13 -5.18 22.48 27.63
CA LEU A 13 -6.46 21.80 27.90
C LEU A 13 -6.68 20.71 26.85
N PHE A 14 -7.02 19.51 27.30
CA PHE A 14 -7.35 18.38 26.43
C PHE A 14 -8.46 17.51 27.03
N TRP A 15 -9.21 16.84 26.16
CA TRP A 15 -10.24 15.86 26.54
C TRP A 15 -9.91 14.52 25.89
N GLN A 16 -9.90 13.44 26.68
CA GLN A 16 -9.75 12.09 26.15
C GLN A 16 -11.12 11.56 25.69
N TYR A 17 -11.11 10.92 24.53
CA TYR A 17 -12.29 10.29 23.95
C TYR A 17 -12.01 8.87 23.52
N ASP A 18 -12.87 7.95 23.92
CA ASP A 18 -12.90 6.62 23.35
C ASP A 18 -13.75 6.63 22.07
N ALA A 19 -13.17 6.20 20.95
CA ALA A 19 -13.82 6.26 19.63
C ALA A 19 -15.22 5.61 19.65
N PHE A 20 -15.33 4.46 20.32
CA PHE A 20 -16.57 3.70 20.46
C PHE A 20 -17.68 4.42 21.25
N ASP A 21 -17.35 5.47 22.02
CA ASP A 21 -18.31 6.27 22.79
C ASP A 21 -18.69 7.59 22.11
N ILE A 22 -17.94 8.02 21.08
CA ILE A 22 -18.17 9.30 20.40
C ILE A 22 -18.82 9.20 19.03
N GLY A 23 -19.30 8.01 18.67
CA GLY A 23 -20.04 7.80 17.43
C GLY A 23 -19.28 7.11 16.32
N PHE A 24 -18.16 6.42 16.59
CA PHE A 24 -17.62 5.44 15.65
C PHE A 24 -18.51 4.20 15.62
N ILE A 25 -19.34 4.08 14.60
CA ILE A 25 -20.30 3.00 14.43
C ILE A 25 -19.81 2.08 13.31
N THR A 26 -19.70 0.79 13.60
CA THR A 26 -19.14 -0.20 12.66
C THR A 26 -20.09 -1.37 12.42
N THR A 27 -19.75 -2.21 11.44
CA THR A 27 -20.27 -3.59 11.36
C THR A 27 -19.82 -4.40 12.59
N ASP A 28 -20.42 -5.57 12.78
CA ASP A 28 -20.11 -6.48 13.89
C ASP A 28 -19.04 -7.54 13.53
N ASP A 29 -18.34 -7.35 12.40
CA ASP A 29 -17.26 -8.22 11.95
C ASP A 29 -15.98 -7.90 12.73
N PHE A 30 -15.81 -8.54 13.89
CA PHE A 30 -14.62 -8.36 14.72
C PHE A 30 -13.33 -8.61 13.94
N THR A 31 -12.24 -7.94 14.32
CA THR A 31 -10.91 -7.90 13.66
C THR A 31 -10.81 -7.05 12.39
N ASN A 32 -11.91 -6.81 11.68
CA ASN A 32 -11.91 -6.03 10.43
C ASN A 32 -13.25 -5.33 10.20
N ALA A 33 -13.75 -4.62 11.20
CA ALA A 33 -15.07 -4.00 11.13
C ALA A 33 -15.07 -2.79 10.18
N ASP A 34 -16.09 -2.67 9.34
CA ASP A 34 -16.26 -1.54 8.44
C ASP A 34 -17.00 -0.38 9.12
N ILE A 35 -16.56 0.85 8.84
CA ILE A 35 -17.20 2.07 9.35
C ILE A 35 -18.50 2.31 8.57
N LEU A 36 -19.61 2.50 9.31
CA LEU A 36 -20.91 2.82 8.73
C LEU A 36 -21.06 4.33 8.51
N GLU A 37 -21.80 4.73 7.49
CA GLU A 37 -22.06 6.14 7.13
C GLU A 37 -22.65 6.97 8.29
N ALA A 38 -23.39 6.34 9.20
CA ALA A 38 -23.92 7.00 10.41
C ALA A 38 -22.81 7.57 11.33
N THR A 39 -21.57 7.10 11.19
CA THR A 39 -20.41 7.57 11.95
C THR A 39 -20.12 9.05 11.71
N TYR A 40 -20.15 9.52 10.45
CA TYR A 40 -19.74 10.89 10.11
C TYR A 40 -20.58 11.96 10.83
N PRO A 41 -21.93 11.96 10.75
CA PRO A 41 -22.73 12.93 11.49
C PRO A 41 -22.66 12.73 13.01
N ALA A 42 -22.51 11.50 13.51
CA ALA A 42 -22.44 11.21 14.95
C ALA A 42 -21.16 11.79 15.58
N VAL A 43 -19.99 11.48 14.99
CA VAL A 43 -18.68 12.00 15.41
C VAL A 43 -18.65 13.53 15.32
N ALA A 44 -19.14 14.09 14.21
CA ALA A 44 -19.18 15.54 14.02
C ALA A 44 -20.02 16.22 15.10
N LYS A 45 -21.23 15.72 15.37
CA LYS A 45 -22.13 16.26 16.40
C LYS A 45 -21.49 16.21 17.79
N ARG A 46 -20.81 15.11 18.14
CA ARG A 46 -20.18 14.94 19.46
C ARG A 46 -19.00 15.87 19.64
N LEU A 47 -18.01 15.82 18.74
CA LEU A 47 -16.78 16.59 18.88
C LEU A 47 -17.03 18.10 18.75
N HIS A 48 -17.84 18.52 17.79
CA HIS A 48 -18.19 19.94 17.62
C HIS A 48 -19.03 20.46 18.80
N GLY A 49 -19.96 19.65 19.30
CA GLY A 49 -20.81 20.02 20.44
C GLY A 49 -20.03 20.20 21.73
N ASP A 50 -19.04 19.35 21.99
CA ASP A 50 -18.17 19.47 23.17
C ASP A 50 -17.20 20.65 23.02
N TRP A 51 -16.63 20.85 21.84
CA TRP A 51 -15.73 21.99 21.56
C TRP A 51 -16.39 23.35 21.78
N ILE A 52 -17.66 23.51 21.42
CA ILE A 52 -18.41 24.77 21.65
C ILE A 52 -18.61 25.04 23.14
N LYS A 53 -18.83 23.99 23.94
CA LYS A 53 -19.13 24.11 25.37
C LYS A 53 -17.88 24.37 26.20
N ASP A 54 -16.81 23.63 25.92
CA ASP A 54 -15.56 23.69 26.65
C ASP A 54 -14.39 23.37 25.71
N PRO A 55 -13.80 24.39 25.05
CA PRO A 55 -12.76 24.20 24.05
C PRO A 55 -11.50 23.54 24.63
N ALA A 56 -11.24 22.30 24.23
CA ALA A 56 -10.02 21.58 24.58
C ALA A 56 -9.63 20.61 23.46
N ILE A 57 -8.33 20.29 23.35
CA ILE A 57 -7.82 19.39 22.30
C ILE A 57 -8.40 17.97 22.49
N PRO A 58 -9.14 17.42 21.51
CA PRO A 58 -9.65 16.07 21.59
C PRO A 58 -8.53 15.04 21.32
N ILE A 59 -8.31 14.16 22.28
CA ILE A 59 -7.38 13.02 22.18
C ILE A 59 -8.23 11.75 22.03
N VAL A 60 -8.40 11.31 20.79
CA VAL A 60 -9.29 10.18 20.44
C VAL A 60 -8.48 8.88 20.33
N THR A 61 -9.01 7.77 20.84
CA THR A 61 -8.42 6.45 20.61
C THR A 61 -8.49 6.06 19.12
N GLY A 62 -7.39 5.54 18.57
CA GLY A 62 -7.35 5.01 17.20
C GLY A 62 -7.83 3.56 17.13
N PHE A 63 -8.06 3.05 15.91
CA PHE A 63 -8.31 1.62 15.60
C PHE A 63 -9.60 1.02 16.19
N LEU A 64 -10.37 1.75 16.98
CA LEU A 64 -11.56 1.24 17.68
C LEU A 64 -12.88 1.78 17.11
N GLY A 65 -13.94 1.02 17.29
CA GLY A 65 -15.32 1.41 17.00
C GLY A 65 -16.35 0.63 17.84
N LYS A 66 -17.64 0.86 17.57
CA LYS A 66 -18.75 0.20 18.24
C LYS A 66 -19.63 -0.53 17.23
N GLY A 67 -19.78 -1.85 17.41
CA GLY A 67 -20.62 -2.68 16.55
C GLY A 67 -22.08 -2.27 16.63
N TRP A 68 -22.72 -2.10 15.46
CA TRP A 68 -24.09 -1.59 15.36
C TRP A 68 -25.12 -2.47 16.07
N ARG A 69 -24.99 -3.81 15.97
CA ARG A 69 -25.96 -4.74 16.57
C ARG A 69 -25.58 -5.14 17.98
N THR A 70 -24.31 -5.48 18.17
CA THR A 70 -23.83 -6.04 19.44
C THR A 70 -23.54 -4.97 20.48
N CYS A 71 -23.34 -3.71 20.05
CA CYS A 71 -22.81 -2.63 20.88
C CYS A 71 -21.44 -2.94 21.50
N ALA A 72 -20.78 -4.01 21.06
CA ALA A 72 -19.44 -4.39 21.53
C ALA A 72 -18.38 -3.50 20.90
N VAL A 73 -17.22 -3.42 21.55
CA VAL A 73 -16.04 -2.75 21.00
C VAL A 73 -15.51 -3.58 19.83
N THR A 74 -15.30 -2.92 18.69
CA THR A 74 -14.78 -3.50 17.47
C THR A 74 -13.43 -2.88 17.12
N THR A 75 -12.69 -3.56 16.24
CA THR A 75 -11.42 -3.08 15.70
C THR A 75 -11.51 -2.88 14.19
N LEU A 76 -10.87 -1.83 13.70
CA LEU A 76 -10.99 -1.34 12.32
C LEU A 76 -10.06 -2.03 11.29
N GLY A 77 -9.39 -3.11 11.69
CA GLY A 77 -8.43 -3.81 10.83
C GLY A 77 -7.18 -3.01 10.48
N ARG A 78 -6.54 -3.37 9.36
CA ARG A 78 -5.23 -2.82 8.95
C ARG A 78 -5.30 -1.33 8.67
N GLY A 79 -4.34 -0.59 9.22
CA GLY A 79 -4.32 0.87 9.13
C GLY A 79 -5.43 1.56 9.93
N GLY A 80 -6.03 0.89 10.92
CA GLY A 80 -7.22 1.43 11.56
C GLY A 80 -7.01 2.71 12.38
N SER A 81 -5.82 3.00 12.90
CA SER A 81 -5.53 4.32 13.50
C SER A 81 -5.52 5.43 12.46
N ASP A 82 -4.95 5.18 11.27
CA ASP A 82 -5.01 6.11 10.15
C ASP A 82 -6.45 6.28 9.67
N LEU A 83 -7.24 5.20 9.67
CA LEU A 83 -8.66 5.23 9.30
C LEU A 83 -9.46 6.08 10.30
N THR A 84 -9.21 5.97 11.61
CA THR A 84 -9.81 6.86 12.61
C THR A 84 -9.53 8.33 12.28
N ALA A 85 -8.28 8.67 11.94
CA ALA A 85 -7.89 10.04 11.62
C ALA A 85 -8.58 10.57 10.35
N THR A 86 -8.62 9.77 9.28
CA THR A 86 -9.27 10.19 8.03
C THR A 86 -10.79 10.26 8.17
N THR A 87 -11.41 9.37 8.96
CA THR A 87 -12.84 9.44 9.28
C THR A 87 -13.19 10.71 10.05
N ILE A 88 -12.40 11.10 11.06
CA ILE A 88 -12.60 12.38 11.77
C ILE A 88 -12.43 13.56 10.81
N GLY A 89 -11.40 13.53 9.95
CA GLY A 89 -11.17 14.55 8.94
C GLY A 89 -12.38 14.75 8.02
N LYS A 90 -12.94 13.66 7.48
CA LYS A 90 -14.16 13.68 6.65
C LYS A 90 -15.39 14.14 7.44
N ALA A 91 -15.58 13.63 8.66
CA ALA A 91 -16.72 13.98 9.50
C ALA A 91 -16.79 15.49 9.83
N LEU A 92 -15.63 16.10 10.09
CA LEU A 92 -15.53 17.51 10.47
C LEU A 92 -15.27 18.45 9.28
N GLY A 93 -15.05 17.93 8.07
CA GLY A 93 -14.73 18.74 6.89
C GLY A 93 -13.42 19.53 7.04
N LEU A 94 -12.38 18.89 7.59
CA LEU A 94 -11.10 19.55 7.87
C LEU A 94 -10.30 19.83 6.59
N ARG A 95 -9.43 20.84 6.66
CA ARG A 95 -8.54 21.27 5.55
C ARG A 95 -7.47 20.26 5.16
N GLU A 96 -6.99 19.46 6.11
CA GLU A 96 -5.99 18.41 5.88
C GLU A 96 -6.02 17.41 7.04
N ILE A 97 -5.57 16.19 6.76
CA ILE A 97 -5.33 15.15 7.76
C ILE A 97 -3.82 14.90 7.83
N GLN A 98 -3.23 14.90 9.02
CA GLN A 98 -1.79 14.68 9.19
C GLN A 98 -1.51 13.32 9.83
N VAL A 99 -0.64 12.54 9.22
CA VAL A 99 -0.08 11.29 9.76
C VAL A 99 1.38 11.52 10.10
N TRP A 100 1.76 11.24 11.34
CA TRP A 100 3.10 11.46 11.85
C TRP A 100 3.87 10.14 11.94
N LYS A 101 5.04 10.10 11.30
CA LYS A 101 5.96 8.96 11.23
C LYS A 101 7.35 9.36 11.73
N ASP A 102 8.34 8.52 11.50
CA ASP A 102 9.75 8.68 11.89
C ASP A 102 10.67 9.05 10.72
N VAL A 103 10.13 9.22 9.52
CA VAL A 103 10.83 9.65 8.29
C VAL A 103 10.15 10.88 7.67
N ASP A 104 10.87 11.62 6.83
CA ASP A 104 10.45 12.89 6.19
C ASP A 104 9.39 12.69 5.08
N GLY A 105 8.32 11.98 5.41
CA GLY A 105 7.22 11.67 4.49
C GLY A 105 7.35 10.29 3.86
N VAL A 106 6.99 10.19 2.59
CA VAL A 106 7.21 9.03 1.73
C VAL A 106 8.50 9.25 0.95
N LEU A 107 9.31 8.21 0.82
CA LEU A 107 10.63 8.29 0.21
C LEU A 107 10.64 7.62 -1.17
N THR A 108 11.61 7.98 -2.01
CA THR A 108 11.82 7.40 -3.36
C THR A 108 12.17 5.90 -3.35
N CYS A 109 12.66 5.38 -2.22
CA CYS A 109 12.83 3.96 -1.93
C CYS A 109 12.96 3.75 -0.41
N ASP A 110 13.07 2.50 0.04
CA ASP A 110 13.33 2.20 1.46
C ASP A 110 14.76 2.69 1.86
N PRO A 111 14.88 3.59 2.85
CA PRO A 111 16.18 4.12 3.29
C PRO A 111 17.08 3.06 3.93
N ASN A 112 16.53 1.94 4.39
CA ASN A 112 17.31 0.80 4.88
C ASN A 112 17.95 0.00 3.75
N ILE A 113 17.40 0.08 2.53
CA ILE A 113 17.97 -0.56 1.34
C ILE A 113 19.02 0.37 0.72
N TYR A 114 18.70 1.66 0.58
CA TYR A 114 19.58 2.64 -0.04
C TYR A 114 19.55 3.98 0.69
N SER A 115 20.73 4.46 1.12
CA SER A 115 20.85 5.68 1.92
C SER A 115 20.60 6.97 1.13
N GLY A 116 20.64 6.92 -0.22
CA GLY A 116 20.31 8.07 -1.08
C GLY A 116 18.81 8.26 -1.29
N ALA A 117 17.95 7.62 -0.49
CA ALA A 117 16.50 7.80 -0.59
C ALA A 117 16.09 9.27 -0.30
N GLU A 118 15.33 9.87 -1.21
CA GLU A 118 14.90 11.27 -1.11
C GLU A 118 13.41 11.37 -0.74
N PRO A 119 12.99 12.44 -0.02
CA PRO A 119 11.59 12.72 0.21
C PRO A 119 10.81 13.01 -1.08
N VAL A 120 9.68 12.34 -1.26
CA VAL A 120 8.73 12.61 -2.34
C VAL A 120 7.74 13.67 -1.86
N PRO A 121 7.77 14.92 -2.36
CA PRO A 121 6.98 16.01 -1.77
C PRO A 121 5.47 15.89 -2.05
N TYR A 122 5.10 15.28 -3.18
CA TYR A 122 3.71 15.20 -3.63
C TYR A 122 3.39 13.80 -4.18
N LEU A 123 2.23 13.28 -3.79
CA LEU A 123 1.68 12.03 -4.29
C LEU A 123 0.21 12.21 -4.64
N THR A 124 -0.26 11.39 -5.57
CA THR A 124 -1.70 11.14 -5.72
C THR A 124 -2.18 10.02 -4.78
N PHE A 125 -3.48 9.97 -4.47
CA PHE A 125 -4.06 8.85 -3.72
C PHE A 125 -3.83 7.50 -4.41
N ASP A 126 -3.83 7.47 -5.75
CA ASP A 126 -3.58 6.25 -6.50
C ASP A 126 -2.11 5.81 -6.39
N GLU A 127 -1.14 6.74 -6.49
CA GLU A 127 0.28 6.43 -6.23
C GLU A 127 0.50 5.94 -4.79
N ALA A 128 -0.09 6.61 -3.80
CA ALA A 128 0.03 6.23 -2.40
C ALA A 128 -0.57 4.84 -2.12
N ALA A 129 -1.67 4.48 -2.77
CA ALA A 129 -2.30 3.18 -2.62
C ALA A 129 -1.40 2.05 -3.15
N GLU A 130 -0.79 2.24 -4.32
CA GLU A 130 0.14 1.27 -4.91
C GLU A 130 1.40 1.12 -4.06
N LEU A 131 1.96 2.24 -3.59
CA LEU A 131 3.12 2.24 -2.68
C LEU A 131 2.82 1.43 -1.41
N ALA A 132 1.68 1.69 -0.77
CA ALA A 132 1.28 1.00 0.45
C ALA A 132 1.03 -0.50 0.22
N TYR A 133 0.47 -0.88 -0.93
CA TYR A 133 0.21 -2.27 -1.28
C TYR A 133 1.50 -3.10 -1.38
N PHE A 134 2.55 -2.55 -2.01
CA PHE A 134 3.83 -3.24 -2.17
C PHE A 134 4.78 -3.12 -0.97
N GLY A 135 4.32 -2.49 0.12
CA GLY A 135 5.04 -2.50 1.40
C GLY A 135 5.84 -1.23 1.69
N ALA A 136 5.71 -0.16 0.90
CA ALA A 136 6.21 1.13 1.34
C ALA A 136 5.47 1.56 2.61
N GLN A 137 6.20 2.13 3.56
CA GLN A 137 5.63 2.61 4.82
C GLN A 137 4.80 3.89 4.60
N VAL A 138 3.65 3.75 3.94
CA VAL A 138 2.66 4.82 3.67
C VAL A 138 1.36 4.49 4.43
N LEU A 139 0.27 5.23 4.19
CA LEU A 139 -1.06 4.91 4.70
C LEU A 139 -1.64 3.71 3.93
N HIS A 140 -2.31 2.81 4.65
CA HIS A 140 -3.04 1.71 4.02
C HIS A 140 -4.15 2.22 3.08
N PRO A 141 -4.42 1.60 1.91
CA PRO A 141 -5.45 2.08 0.99
C PRO A 141 -6.84 2.24 1.62
N GLN A 142 -7.20 1.31 2.53
CA GLN A 142 -8.48 1.35 3.24
C GLN A 142 -8.61 2.60 4.13
N SER A 143 -7.52 3.05 4.75
CA SER A 143 -7.52 4.23 5.61
C SER A 143 -7.59 5.53 4.81
N MET A 144 -7.16 5.54 3.55
CA MET A 144 -7.28 6.73 2.69
C MET A 144 -8.68 6.94 2.11
N ARG A 145 -9.58 5.94 2.15
CA ARG A 145 -10.93 6.04 1.55
C ARG A 145 -11.72 7.28 2.02
N PRO A 146 -11.86 7.58 3.32
CA PRO A 146 -12.60 8.77 3.76
C PRO A 146 -11.98 10.07 3.26
N ALA A 147 -10.65 10.16 3.23
CA ALA A 147 -9.95 11.33 2.74
C ALA A 147 -10.16 11.52 1.22
N ARG A 148 -10.11 10.43 0.44
CA ARG A 148 -10.36 10.44 -1.00
C ARG A 148 -11.80 10.85 -1.34
N GLU A 149 -12.78 10.33 -0.61
CA GLU A 149 -14.21 10.65 -0.81
C GLU A 149 -14.55 12.09 -0.40
N GLY A 150 -13.93 12.57 0.69
CA GLY A 150 -14.08 13.95 1.16
C GLY A 150 -13.23 14.97 0.41
N ASP A 151 -12.40 14.54 -0.54
CA ASP A 151 -11.38 15.35 -1.22
C ASP A 151 -10.48 16.13 -0.25
N ILE A 152 -10.09 15.47 0.85
CA ILE A 152 -9.27 16.06 1.92
C ILE A 152 -7.81 15.61 1.75
N PRO A 153 -6.86 16.54 1.57
CA PRO A 153 -5.45 16.19 1.50
C PRO A 153 -4.93 15.47 2.75
N VAL A 154 -4.07 14.48 2.55
CA VAL A 154 -3.38 13.79 3.65
C VAL A 154 -1.90 14.15 3.61
N ARG A 155 -1.32 14.54 4.74
CA ARG A 155 0.10 14.87 4.85
C ARG A 155 0.83 13.87 5.74
N VAL A 156 1.87 13.25 5.22
CA VAL A 156 2.79 12.40 6.00
C VAL A 156 3.96 13.26 6.50
N LYS A 157 4.13 13.38 7.81
CA LYS A 157 5.14 14.22 8.48
C LYS A 157 6.09 13.39 9.33
N ASN A 158 7.27 13.94 9.62
CA ASN A 158 8.22 13.36 10.55
C ASN A 158 8.09 13.96 11.95
N SER A 159 7.91 13.12 12.96
CA SER A 159 7.90 13.52 14.38
C SER A 159 9.27 13.99 14.89
N TYR A 160 10.36 13.49 14.32
CA TYR A 160 11.73 13.93 14.64
C TYR A 160 12.16 15.19 13.86
N ASN A 161 11.47 15.51 12.76
CA ASN A 161 11.72 16.70 11.94
C ASN A 161 10.40 17.42 11.61
N PRO A 162 9.75 18.07 12.59
CA PRO A 162 8.40 18.62 12.43
C PRO A 162 8.30 19.80 11.46
N ASN A 163 9.44 20.43 11.14
CA ASN A 163 9.53 21.54 10.21
C ASN A 163 9.65 21.10 8.75
N ALA A 164 9.96 19.82 8.49
CA ALA A 164 9.95 19.30 7.13
C ALA A 164 8.53 19.41 6.52
N PRO A 165 8.43 19.71 5.22
CA PRO A 165 7.14 19.78 4.53
C PRO A 165 6.43 18.42 4.51
N GLY A 166 7.20 17.33 4.54
CA GLY A 166 6.72 15.97 4.39
C GLY A 166 6.17 15.70 3.00
N THR A 167 5.28 14.71 2.90
CA THR A 167 4.61 14.35 1.64
C THR A 167 3.15 14.72 1.69
N LEU A 168 2.68 15.47 0.69
CA LEU A 168 1.26 15.80 0.53
C LEU A 168 0.60 14.86 -0.49
N ILE A 169 -0.40 14.11 -0.05
CA ILE A 169 -1.19 13.18 -0.84
C ILE A 169 -2.52 13.85 -1.21
N THR A 170 -2.83 13.91 -2.50
CA THR A 170 -4.02 14.59 -3.05
C THR A 170 -4.68 13.77 -4.15
N LYS A 171 -5.81 14.24 -4.69
CA LYS A 171 -6.47 13.59 -5.84
C LYS A 171 -5.66 13.65 -7.13
N SER A 172 -4.94 14.74 -7.36
CA SER A 172 -4.15 14.97 -8.56
C SER A 172 -2.99 15.91 -8.27
N ARG A 173 -1.87 15.72 -8.95
CA ARG A 173 -0.70 16.62 -8.91
C ARG A 173 -0.20 16.91 -10.31
N ASP A 174 0.68 17.89 -10.45
CA ASP A 174 1.39 18.11 -11.71
C ASP A 174 2.34 16.92 -12.00
N MET A 175 2.09 16.26 -13.13
CA MET A 175 2.85 15.11 -13.62
C MET A 175 3.78 15.47 -14.78
N SER A 176 3.82 16.75 -15.21
CA SER A 176 4.56 17.19 -16.40
C SER A 176 6.04 16.81 -16.37
N LYS A 177 6.68 16.95 -15.20
CA LYS A 177 8.10 16.60 -14.96
C LYS A 177 8.31 15.24 -14.31
N ALA A 178 7.24 14.57 -13.86
CA ALA A 178 7.37 13.30 -13.16
C ALA A 178 7.62 12.15 -14.14
N VAL A 179 8.72 11.42 -13.95
CA VAL A 179 9.04 10.18 -14.67
C VAL A 179 8.79 9.00 -13.74
N LEU A 180 9.61 8.88 -12.70
CA LEU A 180 9.47 7.89 -11.64
C LEU A 180 9.26 8.61 -10.31
N THR A 181 8.39 8.06 -9.47
CA THR A 181 8.03 8.61 -8.17
C THR A 181 8.75 7.86 -7.06
N SER A 182 8.75 6.52 -7.11
CA SER A 182 9.39 5.68 -6.09
C SER A 182 9.60 4.25 -6.59
N ILE A 183 10.57 3.56 -5.98
CA ILE A 183 10.89 2.15 -6.20
C ILE A 183 10.60 1.40 -4.90
N VAL A 184 9.74 0.38 -4.98
CA VAL A 184 9.37 -0.47 -3.84
C VAL A 184 9.90 -1.87 -4.06
N LEU A 185 10.41 -2.49 -2.99
CA LEU A 185 10.87 -3.88 -2.99
C LEU A 185 10.01 -4.73 -2.06
N LYS A 186 9.36 -5.75 -2.61
CA LYS A 186 8.70 -6.82 -1.84
C LYS A 186 9.53 -8.09 -1.94
N ARG A 187 10.04 -8.56 -0.81
CA ARG A 187 10.97 -9.69 -0.72
C ARG A 187 10.28 -11.02 -0.50
N ASN A 188 11.04 -12.08 -0.77
CA ASN A 188 10.69 -13.46 -0.42
C ASN A 188 9.29 -13.86 -0.92
N VAL A 189 8.91 -13.44 -2.12
CA VAL A 189 7.66 -13.86 -2.76
C VAL A 189 7.85 -15.22 -3.42
N THR A 190 6.76 -15.99 -3.46
CA THR A 190 6.69 -17.26 -4.21
C THR A 190 6.03 -17.00 -5.55
N MET A 191 6.65 -17.42 -6.64
CA MET A 191 6.11 -17.34 -7.99
C MET A 191 5.65 -18.72 -8.47
N LEU A 192 4.50 -18.78 -9.14
CA LEU A 192 3.93 -19.99 -9.72
C LEU A 192 3.72 -19.76 -11.21
N ASP A 193 4.29 -20.62 -12.04
CA ASP A 193 3.98 -20.68 -13.48
C ASP A 193 3.05 -21.86 -13.75
N ILE A 194 1.89 -21.57 -14.33
CA ILE A 194 0.84 -22.53 -14.66
C ILE A 194 0.74 -22.56 -16.18
N VAL A 195 1.16 -23.66 -16.80
CA VAL A 195 1.21 -23.82 -18.26
C VAL A 195 0.21 -24.88 -18.70
N SER A 196 -0.71 -24.51 -19.59
CA SER A 196 -1.69 -25.44 -20.17
C SER A 196 -2.09 -25.01 -21.57
N THR A 197 -1.92 -25.90 -22.55
CA THR A 197 -2.41 -25.67 -23.92
C THR A 197 -3.94 -25.59 -23.99
N ARG A 198 -4.64 -26.07 -22.96
CA ARG A 198 -6.10 -25.94 -22.81
C ARG A 198 -6.57 -24.52 -22.57
N MET A 199 -5.66 -23.56 -22.32
CA MET A 199 -6.00 -22.14 -22.23
C MET A 199 -6.39 -21.54 -23.59
N LEU A 200 -5.85 -22.09 -24.68
CA LEU A 200 -6.08 -21.55 -26.02
C LEU A 200 -7.54 -21.73 -26.44
N GLY A 201 -8.25 -20.62 -26.60
CA GLY A 201 -9.62 -20.58 -27.13
C GLY A 201 -10.69 -21.18 -26.20
N GLN A 202 -10.36 -21.48 -24.95
CA GLN A 202 -11.30 -21.98 -23.94
C GLN A 202 -11.64 -20.89 -22.93
N PHE A 203 -12.92 -20.71 -22.63
CA PHE A 203 -13.37 -19.88 -21.51
C PHE A 203 -13.31 -20.69 -20.20
N GLY A 204 -13.11 -20.00 -19.08
CA GLY A 204 -13.23 -20.60 -17.75
C GLY A 204 -11.95 -21.21 -17.15
N PHE A 205 -10.85 -21.34 -17.90
CA PHE A 205 -9.58 -21.82 -17.33
C PHE A 205 -9.07 -20.89 -16.22
N LEU A 206 -9.03 -19.57 -16.47
CA LEU A 206 -8.65 -18.58 -15.47
C LEU A 206 -9.57 -18.63 -14.24
N ALA A 207 -10.88 -18.75 -14.45
CA ALA A 207 -11.84 -18.87 -13.35
C ALA A 207 -11.57 -20.11 -12.49
N LYS A 208 -11.25 -21.25 -13.12
CA LYS A 208 -10.90 -22.48 -12.42
C LYS A 208 -9.60 -22.34 -11.62
N VAL A 209 -8.58 -21.70 -12.19
CA VAL A 209 -7.32 -21.44 -11.47
C VAL A 209 -7.58 -20.60 -10.22
N PHE A 210 -8.30 -19.48 -10.35
CA PHE A 210 -8.57 -18.60 -9.19
C PHE A 210 -9.54 -19.21 -8.18
N SER A 211 -10.47 -20.08 -8.59
CA SER A 211 -11.32 -20.85 -7.68
C SER A 211 -10.50 -21.75 -6.74
N ILE A 212 -9.43 -22.37 -7.23
CA ILE A 212 -8.54 -23.19 -6.38
C ILE A 212 -7.87 -22.34 -5.30
N PHE A 213 -7.40 -21.14 -5.65
CA PHE A 213 -6.83 -20.22 -4.65
C PHE A 213 -7.88 -19.72 -3.65
N GLU A 214 -9.11 -19.45 -4.09
CA GLU A 214 -10.22 -19.06 -3.22
C GLU A 214 -10.59 -20.17 -2.22
N ASP A 215 -10.75 -21.41 -2.70
CA ASP A 215 -11.08 -22.57 -1.87
C ASP A 215 -10.01 -22.84 -0.79
N LEU A 216 -8.74 -22.53 -1.10
CA LEU A 216 -7.61 -22.65 -0.19
C LEU A 216 -7.37 -21.40 0.67
N GLY A 217 -8.11 -20.31 0.44
CA GLY A 217 -7.97 -19.06 1.19
C GLY A 217 -6.66 -18.32 0.92
N ILE A 218 -6.07 -18.47 -0.27
CA ILE A 218 -4.77 -17.91 -0.64
C ILE A 218 -4.95 -16.66 -1.49
N SER A 219 -4.38 -15.54 -1.02
CA SER A 219 -4.34 -14.28 -1.76
C SER A 219 -3.23 -14.30 -2.81
N VAL A 220 -3.60 -14.06 -4.06
CA VAL A 220 -2.66 -13.79 -5.15
C VAL A 220 -2.37 -12.27 -5.21
N ASP A 221 -1.13 -11.91 -5.52
CA ASP A 221 -0.69 -10.51 -5.63
C ASP A 221 -0.59 -10.03 -7.09
N VAL A 222 0.42 -10.51 -7.82
CA VAL A 222 0.72 -10.07 -9.19
C VAL A 222 0.40 -11.21 -10.16
N VAL A 223 -0.19 -10.85 -11.30
CA VAL A 223 -0.59 -11.77 -12.36
C VAL A 223 -0.01 -11.30 -13.70
N ALA A 224 0.45 -12.24 -14.51
CA ALA A 224 0.81 -12.05 -15.91
C ALA A 224 0.37 -13.27 -16.70
N THR A 225 -0.05 -13.07 -17.95
CA THR A 225 -0.59 -14.13 -18.79
C THR A 225 0.10 -14.14 -20.14
N SER A 226 0.30 -15.34 -20.68
CA SER A 226 0.54 -15.58 -22.10
C SER A 226 -0.67 -16.31 -22.70
N GLU A 227 -0.58 -16.71 -23.96
CA GLU A 227 -1.61 -17.48 -24.66
C GLU A 227 -1.84 -18.87 -24.03
N VAL A 228 -0.81 -19.45 -23.40
CA VAL A 228 -0.83 -20.83 -22.85
C VAL A 228 -0.36 -20.92 -21.41
N SER A 229 -0.06 -19.79 -20.76
CA SER A 229 0.42 -19.79 -19.38
C SER A 229 -0.07 -18.62 -18.55
N ILE A 230 -0.06 -18.81 -17.24
CA ILE A 230 -0.30 -17.79 -16.23
C ILE A 230 0.85 -17.84 -15.25
N SER A 231 1.46 -16.69 -14.97
CA SER A 231 2.43 -16.53 -13.90
C SER A 231 1.79 -15.71 -12.78
N LEU A 232 1.92 -16.18 -11.55
CA LEU A 232 1.30 -15.61 -10.35
C LEU A 232 2.35 -15.43 -9.26
N THR A 233 2.24 -14.37 -8.46
CA THR A 233 2.99 -14.24 -7.20
C THR A 233 2.07 -14.34 -5.99
N LEU A 234 2.54 -15.00 -4.95
CA LEU A 234 1.82 -15.13 -3.67
C LEU A 234 2.47 -14.25 -2.61
N ASP A 235 1.64 -13.59 -1.80
CA ASP A 235 2.10 -12.90 -0.59
C ASP A 235 2.28 -13.92 0.52
N PRO A 236 3.52 -14.21 0.94
CA PRO A 236 3.68 -15.18 2.00
C PRO A 236 3.22 -14.58 3.35
N SER A 237 3.11 -13.25 3.50
CA SER A 237 2.53 -12.58 4.70
C SER A 237 1.07 -12.80 4.95
N LYS A 238 0.33 -13.22 3.93
CA LYS A 238 -1.06 -13.63 4.06
C LYS A 238 -1.21 -15.15 4.24
N LEU A 239 -0.14 -15.91 4.01
CA LEU A 239 0.01 -17.33 4.40
C LEU A 239 0.49 -17.48 5.86
N TRP A 240 1.15 -16.46 6.43
CA TRP A 240 1.91 -16.52 7.70
C TRP A 240 1.13 -16.51 9.03
N ASN A 241 -0.19 -16.70 9.05
CA ASN A 241 -0.90 -16.96 10.31
C ASN A 241 -0.74 -18.41 10.80
N ARG A 242 0.09 -19.23 10.14
CA ARG A 242 0.29 -20.65 10.42
C ARG A 242 1.78 -21.02 10.48
N GLU A 243 2.10 -22.03 11.29
CA GLU A 243 3.45 -22.54 11.54
C GLU A 243 4.19 -22.90 10.24
N LEU A 244 5.53 -22.78 10.22
CA LEU A 244 6.40 -23.03 9.05
C LEU A 244 6.15 -24.41 8.38
N ILE A 245 5.79 -25.43 9.16
CA ILE A 245 5.49 -26.79 8.66
C ILE A 245 4.20 -26.80 7.83
N GLN A 246 3.22 -25.98 8.21
CA GLN A 246 1.94 -25.87 7.52
C GLN A 246 2.08 -25.13 6.19
N GLN A 247 3.07 -24.22 6.07
CA GLN A 247 3.33 -23.45 4.85
C GLN A 247 3.85 -24.30 3.69
N ALA A 248 4.79 -25.22 3.97
CA ALA A 248 5.27 -26.17 2.96
C ALA A 248 4.13 -27.08 2.49
N SER A 249 3.35 -27.60 3.44
CA SER A 249 2.19 -28.45 3.14
C SER A 249 1.10 -27.71 2.35
N GLU A 250 0.85 -26.42 2.59
CA GLU A 250 -0.13 -25.63 1.87
C GLU A 250 0.32 -25.34 0.44
N LEU A 251 1.59 -24.99 0.22
CA LEU A 251 2.14 -24.79 -1.12
C LEU A 251 2.15 -26.08 -1.93
N ASP A 252 2.55 -27.20 -1.33
CA ASP A 252 2.50 -28.52 -1.98
C ASP A 252 1.06 -28.86 -2.39
N HIS A 253 0.09 -28.61 -1.51
CA HIS A 253 -1.32 -28.86 -1.82
C HIS A 253 -1.86 -27.97 -2.95
N VAL A 254 -1.48 -26.69 -3.01
CA VAL A 254 -1.81 -25.80 -4.14
C VAL A 254 -1.27 -26.36 -5.45
N VAL A 255 -0.01 -26.80 -5.45
CA VAL A 255 0.62 -27.38 -6.63
C VAL A 255 -0.13 -28.65 -7.06
N GLU A 256 -0.42 -29.57 -6.12
CA GLU A 256 -1.17 -30.79 -6.41
C GLU A 256 -2.55 -30.52 -7.04
N GLU A 257 -3.31 -29.55 -6.53
CA GLU A 257 -4.62 -29.20 -7.08
C GLU A 257 -4.52 -28.56 -8.47
N LEU A 258 -3.54 -27.69 -8.69
CA LEU A 258 -3.29 -27.06 -9.99
C LEU A 258 -2.75 -28.06 -11.02
N GLU A 259 -1.95 -29.04 -10.60
CA GLU A 259 -1.39 -30.09 -11.47
C GLU A 259 -2.46 -31.00 -12.09
N LYS A 260 -3.66 -31.06 -11.50
CA LYS A 260 -4.82 -31.75 -12.09
C LYS A 260 -5.29 -31.11 -13.40
N ILE A 261 -4.96 -29.85 -13.66
CA ILE A 261 -5.46 -29.08 -14.80
C ILE A 261 -4.37 -28.47 -15.69
N ALA A 262 -3.14 -28.38 -15.20
CA ALA A 262 -2.02 -27.72 -15.87
C ALA A 262 -0.68 -28.28 -15.42
N LYS A 263 0.40 -27.93 -16.12
CA LYS A 263 1.76 -28.12 -15.59
C LYS A 263 2.12 -26.93 -14.71
N VAL A 264 2.59 -27.18 -13.48
CA VAL A 264 2.92 -26.14 -12.53
C VAL A 264 4.44 -26.11 -12.30
N ASN A 265 5.01 -24.92 -12.17
CA ASN A 265 6.39 -24.72 -11.74
C ASN A 265 6.41 -23.71 -10.60
N LEU A 266 6.90 -24.13 -9.44
CA LEU A 266 6.96 -23.31 -8.23
C LEU A 266 8.38 -22.78 -8.05
N LEU A 267 8.50 -21.46 -7.92
CA LEU A 267 9.77 -20.73 -7.83
C LEU A 267 9.77 -19.86 -6.56
N GLN A 268 10.50 -20.30 -5.54
CA GLN A 268 10.68 -19.57 -4.29
C GLN A 268 11.83 -18.55 -4.38
N HIS A 269 11.96 -17.72 -3.33
CA HIS A 269 13.03 -16.73 -3.22
C HIS A 269 13.08 -15.77 -4.41
N ARG A 270 11.91 -15.22 -4.74
CA ARG A 270 11.77 -14.13 -5.70
C ARG A 270 11.48 -12.82 -4.98
N SER A 271 11.70 -11.74 -5.70
CA SER A 271 11.46 -10.39 -5.22
C SER A 271 10.71 -9.60 -6.28
N ILE A 272 9.78 -8.76 -5.86
CA ILE A 272 9.04 -7.84 -6.73
C ILE A 272 9.65 -6.45 -6.56
N ILE A 273 10.15 -5.88 -7.66
CA ILE A 273 10.53 -4.48 -7.75
C ILE A 273 9.38 -3.75 -8.45
N SER A 274 8.69 -2.91 -7.72
CA SER A 274 7.59 -2.08 -8.25
C SER A 274 8.09 -0.66 -8.51
N LEU A 275 8.01 -0.25 -9.77
CA LEU A 275 8.32 1.09 -10.24
C LEU A 275 7.04 1.90 -10.24
N ILE A 276 6.90 2.79 -9.26
CA ILE A 276 5.75 3.70 -9.15
C ILE A 276 6.10 5.01 -9.84
N GLY A 277 5.33 5.42 -10.83
CA GLY A 277 5.65 6.61 -11.62
C GLY A 277 4.57 7.01 -12.62
N ASN A 278 4.96 7.84 -13.58
CA ASN A 278 4.07 8.34 -14.61
C ASN A 278 3.93 7.33 -15.76
N VAL A 279 2.82 6.60 -15.83
CA VAL A 279 2.60 5.61 -16.90
C VAL A 279 2.56 6.23 -18.30
N GLN A 280 2.26 7.53 -18.43
CA GLN A 280 2.31 8.21 -19.73
C GLN A 280 3.73 8.22 -20.32
N ARG A 281 4.74 8.08 -19.46
CA ARG A 281 6.15 7.93 -19.83
C ARG A 281 6.64 6.48 -19.65
N SER A 282 5.74 5.49 -19.69
CA SER A 282 6.08 4.09 -19.42
C SER A 282 7.19 3.54 -20.31
N SER A 283 7.21 3.88 -21.61
CA SER A 283 8.29 3.46 -22.52
C SER A 283 9.66 3.94 -22.06
N LEU A 284 9.77 5.21 -21.63
CA LEU A 284 11.01 5.77 -21.10
C LEU A 284 11.43 5.08 -19.80
N VAL A 285 10.46 4.86 -18.89
CA VAL A 285 10.73 4.16 -17.62
C VAL A 285 11.22 2.74 -17.87
N LEU A 286 10.57 2.00 -18.77
CA LEU A 286 10.95 0.62 -19.09
C LEU A 286 12.31 0.56 -19.80
N GLU A 287 12.56 1.43 -20.79
CA GLU A 287 13.86 1.49 -21.48
C GLU A 287 15.00 1.70 -20.47
N LYS A 288 14.89 2.73 -19.63
CA LYS A 288 15.91 3.07 -18.64
C LYS A 288 16.06 1.96 -17.61
N ALA A 289 14.96 1.38 -17.12
CA ALA A 289 15.01 0.26 -16.17
C ALA A 289 15.70 -0.97 -16.76
N PHE A 290 15.31 -1.41 -17.96
CA PHE A 290 15.91 -2.60 -18.59
C PHE A 290 17.37 -2.38 -19.00
N ARG A 291 17.75 -1.15 -19.37
CA ARG A 291 19.16 -0.78 -19.60
C ARG A 291 19.99 -1.01 -18.34
N VAL A 292 19.54 -0.50 -17.20
CA VAL A 292 20.20 -0.66 -15.89
C VAL A 292 20.27 -2.13 -15.47
N LEU A 293 19.16 -2.86 -15.57
CA LEU A 293 19.10 -4.28 -15.19
C LEU A 293 20.04 -5.12 -16.06
N ARG A 294 20.10 -4.86 -17.37
CA ARG A 294 21.04 -5.52 -18.29
C ARG A 294 22.49 -5.26 -17.92
N MET A 295 22.86 -4.02 -17.59
CA MET A 295 24.22 -3.67 -17.16
C MET A 295 24.63 -4.38 -15.86
N ASN A 296 23.66 -4.72 -15.02
CA ASN A 296 23.86 -5.47 -13.78
C ASN A 296 23.74 -7.00 -13.96
N SER A 297 23.60 -7.48 -15.20
CA SER A 297 23.39 -8.90 -15.54
C SER A 297 22.18 -9.52 -14.83
N VAL A 298 21.13 -8.74 -14.64
CA VAL A 298 19.88 -9.17 -14.00
C VAL A 298 18.88 -9.58 -15.07
N ASN A 299 18.25 -10.73 -14.88
CA ASN A 299 17.22 -11.22 -15.79
C ASN A 299 15.85 -11.11 -15.13
N VAL A 300 14.95 -10.32 -15.73
CA VAL A 300 13.57 -10.17 -15.25
C VAL A 300 12.78 -11.41 -15.65
N GLN A 301 12.13 -12.04 -14.67
CA GLN A 301 11.44 -13.32 -14.87
C GLN A 301 9.97 -13.13 -15.23
N MET A 302 9.36 -12.07 -14.71
CA MET A 302 7.97 -11.72 -14.96
C MET A 302 7.83 -10.20 -14.92
N ILE A 303 6.99 -9.68 -15.80
CA ILE A 303 6.63 -8.27 -15.89
C ILE A 303 5.12 -8.19 -15.79
N SER A 304 4.61 -7.31 -14.94
CA SER A 304 3.18 -7.01 -14.87
C SER A 304 2.97 -5.51 -14.86
N GLN A 305 2.23 -5.04 -15.86
CA GLN A 305 1.76 -3.66 -15.96
C GLN A 305 0.28 -3.75 -16.36
N GLY A 306 -0.60 -3.47 -15.41
CA GLY A 306 -2.04 -3.54 -15.60
C GLY A 306 -2.65 -2.23 -16.07
N ALA A 307 -3.97 -2.11 -15.89
CA ALA A 307 -4.71 -0.86 -16.07
C ALA A 307 -4.40 0.20 -14.98
N SER A 308 -3.65 -0.17 -13.93
CA SER A 308 -3.13 0.78 -12.95
C SER A 308 -2.27 1.81 -13.68
N LYS A 309 -2.58 3.09 -13.49
CA LYS A 309 -1.94 4.18 -14.22
C LYS A 309 -0.59 4.60 -13.63
N VAL A 310 -0.07 3.85 -12.66
CA VAL A 310 1.10 4.31 -11.91
C VAL A 310 2.08 3.21 -11.52
N ASN A 311 1.81 1.92 -11.74
CA ASN A 311 2.67 0.82 -11.28
C ASN A 311 3.14 -0.09 -12.42
N ILE A 312 4.43 -0.43 -12.40
CA ILE A 312 5.06 -1.49 -13.21
C ILE A 312 5.82 -2.40 -12.25
N SER A 313 5.47 -3.69 -12.21
CA SER A 313 6.09 -4.66 -11.32
C SER A 313 7.01 -5.61 -12.10
N LEU A 314 8.24 -5.76 -11.63
CA LEU A 314 9.29 -6.59 -12.21
C LEU A 314 9.70 -7.66 -11.19
N ILE A 315 9.65 -8.93 -11.57
CA ILE A 315 10.06 -10.02 -10.69
C ILE A 315 11.51 -10.41 -11.01
N VAL A 316 12.35 -10.45 -9.98
CA VAL A 316 13.77 -10.83 -10.05
C VAL A 316 14.11 -11.86 -8.97
N ASN A 317 15.33 -12.40 -8.98
CA ASN A 317 15.78 -13.23 -7.87
C ASN A 317 15.95 -12.39 -6.59
N ASP A 318 15.66 -12.97 -5.44
CA ASP A 318 15.77 -12.25 -4.16
C ASP A 318 17.22 -11.82 -3.86
N SER A 319 18.19 -12.66 -4.26
CA SER A 319 19.63 -12.42 -4.04
C SER A 319 20.20 -11.21 -4.79
N GLU A 320 19.54 -10.74 -5.85
CA GLU A 320 19.99 -9.59 -6.64
C GLU A 320 19.12 -8.34 -6.44
N ALA A 321 18.02 -8.46 -5.70
CA ALA A 321 16.96 -7.45 -5.65
C ALA A 321 17.44 -6.10 -5.08
N GLU A 322 18.21 -6.10 -3.98
CA GLU A 322 18.77 -4.87 -3.42
C GLU A 322 19.70 -4.14 -4.37
N ARG A 323 20.57 -4.90 -5.05
CA ARG A 323 21.49 -4.34 -6.04
C ARG A 323 20.71 -3.69 -7.18
N CYS A 324 19.61 -4.32 -7.61
CA CYS A 324 18.72 -3.74 -8.62
C CYS A 324 18.10 -2.43 -8.13
N VAL A 325 17.56 -2.40 -6.91
CA VAL A 325 16.94 -1.19 -6.34
C VAL A 325 17.95 -0.05 -6.27
N LYS A 326 19.17 -0.31 -5.79
CA LYS A 326 20.25 0.69 -5.71
C LYS A 326 20.61 1.24 -7.09
N ALA A 327 20.84 0.36 -8.06
CA ALA A 327 21.21 0.76 -9.42
C ALA A 327 20.08 1.51 -10.14
N LEU A 328 18.83 1.08 -9.96
CA LEU A 328 17.66 1.77 -10.50
C LEU A 328 17.50 3.14 -9.84
N HIS A 329 17.66 3.23 -8.52
CA HIS A 329 17.52 4.49 -7.80
C HIS A 329 18.56 5.51 -8.29
N SER A 330 19.85 5.15 -8.33
CA SER A 330 20.90 6.02 -8.87
C SER A 330 20.59 6.49 -10.29
N ALA A 331 20.17 5.58 -11.18
CA ALA A 331 19.82 5.95 -12.54
C ALA A 331 18.64 6.92 -12.61
N PHE A 332 17.58 6.72 -11.82
CA PHE A 332 16.35 7.51 -11.95
C PHE A 332 16.37 8.83 -11.17
N PHE A 333 17.10 8.91 -10.07
CA PHE A 333 17.04 10.04 -9.14
C PHE A 333 18.38 10.79 -8.99
N GLU A 334 19.52 10.18 -9.33
CA GLU A 334 20.84 10.81 -9.16
C GLU A 334 21.52 11.19 -10.49
N GLU A 335 21.31 10.40 -11.54
CA GLU A 335 21.80 10.72 -12.89
C GLU A 335 20.88 11.75 -13.56
N ASP A 336 21.42 12.95 -13.81
CA ASP A 336 20.81 14.03 -14.59
C ASP A 336 20.67 13.65 -16.07
N ASP A 337 19.83 12.66 -16.37
CA ASP A 337 19.55 12.17 -17.73
C ASP A 337 18.25 12.79 -18.28
N ILE A 338 17.91 14.01 -17.85
CA ILE A 338 16.70 14.74 -18.28
C ILE A 338 17.08 16.10 -18.88
N SER A 339 17.77 16.09 -20.01
CA SER A 339 17.79 17.27 -20.90
C SER A 339 17.91 16.99 -22.41
N ASP A 340 17.96 15.73 -22.87
CA ASP A 340 18.23 15.42 -24.28
C ASP A 340 17.02 14.99 -25.15
N MET A 341 15.80 14.91 -24.62
CA MET A 341 14.63 14.51 -25.44
C MET A 341 13.65 15.63 -25.85
N ASP A 342 13.77 16.86 -25.30
CA ASP A 342 12.91 17.99 -25.71
C ASP A 342 13.57 18.94 -26.75
N ARG A 343 14.70 18.53 -27.37
CA ARG A 343 15.37 19.30 -28.45
C ARG A 343 15.17 18.71 -29.85
N GLY A 344 14.11 17.94 -30.04
CA GLY A 344 13.81 17.36 -31.35
C GLY A 344 12.32 17.25 -31.59
N HIS A 345 11.67 18.37 -31.93
CA HIS A 345 10.76 18.53 -33.07
C HIS A 345 10.29 19.99 -33.19
#